data_AF-A0A3D1V2W5-F1
#
_entry.id   AF-A0A3D1V2W5-F1
#
_cell.length_a   1.000
_cell.length_b   1.000
_cell.length_c   1.000
_cell.angle_alpha   90.00
_cell.angle_beta   90.00
_cell.angle_gamma   90.00
#
_symmetry.space_group_name_H-M   'P 1'
#
loop_
_entity.id
_entity.type
_entity.pdbx_description
1 polymer ?
#
loop_
_entity_poly.entity_id
_entity_poly.type
_entity_poly.pdbx_seq_one_letter_code
_entity_poly.pdbx_strand_id
1 'polypeptide(L)'
;MLVSDAAELKERVDAIAQLAASCGVRIEVVPRHRLDEQIIGHHQGVALETSPYDYSESLDLQMLASNSATLLVLDGLVDPQNVGTLMRTAEVTGVSAVVIPTDRAAA
;
A
#
# COMPACT_ATOMS: atom_id res chain seq x y z
N MET A 1 -14.65 4.71 -4.78
CA MET A 1 -13.71 4.23 -5.81
C MET A 1 -14.07 4.90 -7.11
N LEU A 2 -13.08 5.46 -7.80
CA LEU A 2 -13.22 6.04 -9.13
C LEU A 2 -12.68 5.06 -10.16
N VAL A 3 -13.41 4.88 -11.27
CA VAL A 3 -13.02 4.05 -12.40
C VAL A 3 -13.08 4.90 -13.66
N SER A 4 -12.00 4.89 -14.45
CA SER A 4 -11.95 5.60 -15.73
C SER A 4 -12.80 4.91 -16.78
N ASP A 5 -13.57 5.69 -17.54
CA ASP A 5 -14.26 5.23 -18.75
C ASP A 5 -13.32 4.78 -19.89
N ALA A 6 -12.06 5.24 -19.84
CA ALA A 6 -11.01 4.96 -20.83
C ALA A 6 -9.91 4.04 -20.26
N ALA A 7 -10.25 3.10 -19.38
CA ALA A 7 -9.30 2.12 -18.86
C ALA A 7 -8.85 1.12 -19.96
N GLU A 8 -7.54 1.01 -20.19
CA GLU A 8 -6.96 0.12 -21.21
C GLU A 8 -7.09 -1.37 -20.84
N LEU A 9 -6.99 -1.70 -19.55
CA LEU A 9 -7.08 -3.08 -19.04
C LEU A 9 -8.47 -3.35 -18.46
N LYS A 10 -9.50 -3.26 -19.31
CA LYS A 10 -10.91 -3.31 -18.90
C LYS A 10 -11.26 -4.51 -18.03
N GLU A 11 -10.86 -5.74 -18.42
CA GLU A 11 -11.16 -6.95 -17.64
C GLU A 11 -10.60 -6.92 -16.22
N ARG A 12 -9.38 -6.39 -16.04
CA ARG A 12 -8.76 -6.27 -14.71
C ARG A 12 -9.45 -5.20 -13.87
N VAL A 13 -9.77 -4.07 -14.48
CA VAL A 13 -10.48 -2.97 -13.80
C VAL A 13 -11.88 -3.41 -13.38
N ASP A 14 -12.58 -4.16 -14.23
CA ASP A 14 -13.89 -4.73 -13.91
C ASP A 14 -13.79 -5.72 -12.74
N ALA A 15 -12.76 -6.57 -12.69
CA ALA A 15 -12.51 -7.47 -11.57
C ALA A 15 -12.24 -6.72 -10.25
N ILE A 16 -11.45 -5.64 -10.28
CA ILE A 16 -11.21 -4.80 -9.10
C ILE A 16 -12.52 -4.12 -8.65
N ALA A 17 -13.31 -3.58 -9.59
CA ALA A 17 -14.59 -2.94 -9.28
C ALA A 17 -15.60 -3.92 -8.68
N GLN A 18 -15.65 -5.17 -9.16
CA GLN A 18 -16.49 -6.23 -8.60
C GLN A 18 -16.07 -6.58 -7.17
N LEU A 19 -14.77 -6.73 -6.91
CA LEU A 19 -14.25 -6.99 -5.57
C LEU A 19 -14.61 -5.83 -4.63
N ALA A 20 -14.36 -4.59 -5.04
CA ALA A 20 -14.67 -3.41 -4.25
C ALA A 20 -16.18 -3.28 -3.96
N ALA A 21 -17.04 -3.56 -4.94
CA ALA A 21 -18.48 -3.58 -4.74
C ALA A 21 -18.91 -4.67 -3.73
N SER A 22 -18.28 -5.84 -3.75
CA SER A 22 -18.55 -6.90 -2.75
C SER A 22 -18.17 -6.49 -1.32
N CYS A 23 -17.22 -5.56 -1.17
CA CYS A 23 -16.84 -4.95 0.10
C CYS A 23 -17.71 -3.72 0.49
N GLY A 24 -18.76 -3.41 -0.28
CA GLY A 24 -19.64 -2.27 -0.04
C GLY A 24 -19.06 -0.91 -0.48
N VAL A 25 -17.97 -0.91 -1.26
CA VAL A 25 -17.37 0.33 -1.76
C VAL A 25 -18.20 0.88 -2.92
N ARG A 26 -18.60 2.16 -2.83
CA ARG A 26 -19.26 2.85 -3.93
C ARG A 26 -18.30 3.01 -5.12
N ILE A 27 -18.75 2.58 -6.30
CA ILE A 27 -18.03 2.74 -7.57
C ILE A 27 -18.64 3.91 -8.35
N GLU A 28 -17.80 4.83 -8.81
CA GLU A 28 -18.18 5.92 -9.70
C GLU A 28 -17.32 5.85 -10.97
N VAL A 29 -17.96 5.81 -12.14
CA VAL A 29 -17.25 5.87 -13.42
C VAL A 29 -17.07 7.34 -13.79
N VAL A 30 -15.83 7.75 -14.05
CA VAL A 30 -15.47 9.13 -14.34
C VAL A 30 -14.66 9.22 -15.64
N PRO A 31 -14.67 10.36 -16.34
CA PRO A 31 -13.74 10.61 -17.43
C PRO A 31 -12.28 10.53 -16.95
N ARG A 32 -11.38 9.99 -17.79
CA ARG A 32 -9.95 9.83 -17.45
C ARG A 32 -9.29 11.07 -16.82
N HIS A 33 -9.56 12.26 -17.37
CA HIS A 33 -8.94 13.51 -16.89
C HIS A 33 -9.20 13.79 -15.40
N ARG A 34 -10.33 13.31 -14.84
CA ARG A 34 -10.60 13.47 -13.41
C ARG A 34 -9.57 12.73 -12.54
N LEU A 35 -9.08 11.58 -13.00
CA LEU A 35 -8.01 10.86 -12.31
C LEU A 35 -6.67 11.54 -12.53
N ASP A 36 -6.40 12.03 -13.75
CA ASP A 36 -5.15 12.74 -14.08
C ASP A 36 -4.98 14.02 -13.24
N GLU A 37 -6.08 14.72 -12.92
CA GLU A 37 -6.08 15.93 -12.09
C GLU A 37 -5.85 15.63 -10.59
N GLN A 38 -6.28 14.46 -10.12
CA GLN A 38 -6.27 14.10 -8.70
C GLN A 38 -5.06 13.28 -8.28
N ILE A 39 -4.48 12.50 -9.20
CA ILE A 39 -3.44 11.51 -8.89
C ILE A 39 -2.15 11.85 -9.62
N ILE A 40 -1.07 12.06 -8.86
CA ILE A 40 0.27 12.19 -9.41
C ILE A 40 0.81 10.80 -9.73
N GLY A 41 1.04 10.51 -11.01
CA GLY A 41 1.61 9.26 -11.49
C GLY A 41 0.61 8.37 -12.25
N HIS A 42 0.96 7.10 -12.45
CA HIS A 42 0.19 6.18 -13.28
C HIS A 42 -0.95 5.50 -12.50
N HIS A 43 -2.14 6.08 -12.54
CA HIS A 43 -3.34 5.53 -11.88
C HIS A 43 -3.97 4.30 -12.59
N GLN A 44 -3.55 3.98 -13.82
CA GLN A 44 -4.00 2.80 -14.58
C GLN A 44 -5.53 2.66 -14.73
N GLY A 45 -6.25 3.78 -14.67
CA GLY A 45 -7.70 3.83 -14.82
C GLY A 45 -8.52 3.57 -13.56
N VAL A 46 -7.91 3.50 -12.38
CA VAL A 46 -8.64 3.23 -11.13
C VAL A 46 -8.02 3.98 -9.94
N ALA A 47 -8.85 4.46 -9.02
CA ALA A 47 -8.39 5.07 -7.77
C ALA A 47 -9.37 4.79 -6.62
N LEU A 48 -8.84 4.65 -5.41
CA LEU A 48 -9.63 4.53 -4.19
C LEU A 48 -9.00 5.39 -3.10
N GLU A 49 -9.81 6.27 -2.51
CA GLU A 49 -9.44 6.99 -1.29
C GLU A 49 -9.63 6.07 -0.09
N THR A 50 -8.64 6.02 0.80
CA THR A 50 -8.63 5.19 2.00
C THR A 50 -8.35 6.05 3.23
N SER A 51 -8.58 5.50 4.42
CA SER A 51 -8.01 6.06 5.64
C SER A 51 -6.47 6.05 5.56
N PRO A 52 -5.79 6.88 6.38
CA PRO A 52 -4.35 6.76 6.58
C PRO A 52 -3.93 5.34 6.95
N TYR A 53 -2.70 4.98 6.60
CA TYR A 53 -2.12 3.71 7.00
C TYR A 53 -1.90 3.68 8.52
N ASP A 54 -2.35 2.61 9.15
CA ASP A 54 -2.26 2.43 10.60
C ASP A 54 -0.88 1.87 10.98
N TYR A 55 0.05 2.76 11.29
CA TYR A 55 1.39 2.38 11.77
C TYR A 55 1.34 2.08 13.26
N SER A 56 1.94 0.95 13.66
CA SER A 56 2.17 0.69 15.08
C SER A 56 3.31 1.54 15.61
N GLU A 57 3.07 2.33 16.65
CA GLU A 57 4.10 3.13 17.34
C GLU A 57 5.06 2.28 18.17
N SER A 58 4.70 1.02 18.44
CA SER A 58 5.51 0.11 19.25
C SER A 58 5.57 -1.28 18.62
N LEU A 59 6.63 -2.01 18.94
CA LEU A 59 6.77 -3.40 18.53
C LEU A 59 6.02 -4.29 19.52
N ASP A 60 5.06 -5.08 19.02
CA ASP A 60 4.33 -6.03 19.86
C ASP A 60 5.26 -7.14 20.33
N LEU A 61 5.56 -7.14 21.63
CA LEU A 61 6.44 -8.12 22.26
C LEU A 61 5.87 -9.55 22.19
N GLN A 62 4.55 -9.71 22.04
CA GLN A 62 3.94 -11.03 21.83
C GLN A 62 4.26 -11.59 20.44
N MET A 63 4.37 -10.74 19.41
CA MET A 63 4.85 -11.17 18.09
C MET A 63 6.30 -11.65 18.15
N LEU A 64 7.10 -11.08 19.06
CA LEU A 64 8.50 -11.48 19.28
C LEU A 64 8.65 -12.69 20.20
N ALA A 65 7.59 -13.10 20.90
CA ALA A 65 7.63 -14.23 21.82
C ALA A 65 7.78 -15.59 21.10
N SER A 66 7.60 -15.61 19.78
CA SER A 66 7.97 -16.75 18.95
C SER A 66 9.50 -16.80 18.78
N ASN A 67 10.10 -17.96 19.04
CA ASN A 67 11.54 -18.20 18.83
C ASN A 67 12.02 -18.06 17.37
N SER A 68 11.12 -17.75 16.42
CA SER A 68 11.42 -17.59 14.99
C SER A 68 11.02 -16.23 14.41
N ALA A 69 10.70 -15.23 15.25
CA ALA A 69 10.32 -13.92 14.75
C ALA A 69 11.51 -13.24 14.04
N THR A 70 11.31 -12.85 12.79
CA THR A 70 12.32 -12.13 11.98
C THR A 70 11.88 -10.68 11.82
N LEU A 71 12.76 -9.74 12.11
CA LEU A 71 12.49 -8.31 11.98
C LEU A 71 13.35 -7.70 10.88
N LEU A 72 12.75 -6.81 10.09
CA LEU A 72 13.46 -6.01 9.10
C LEU A 72 13.50 -4.56 9.57
N VAL A 73 14.68 -4.06 9.92
CA VAL A 73 14.88 -2.67 10.33
C VAL A 73 15.37 -1.85 9.15
N LEU A 74 14.64 -0.80 8.80
CA LEU A 74 14.91 0.07 7.66
C LEU A 74 15.54 1.39 8.12
N ASP A 75 16.83 1.36 8.46
CA ASP A 75 17.55 2.56 8.89
C ASP A 75 18.14 3.34 7.70
N GLY A 76 17.76 4.62 7.56
CA GLY A 76 18.35 5.53 6.59
C GLY A 76 17.96 5.28 5.12
N LEU A 77 16.83 4.62 4.86
CA LEU A 77 16.31 4.51 3.49
C LEU A 77 15.75 5.85 3.01
N VAL A 78 16.26 6.31 1.87
CA VAL A 78 15.89 7.60 1.26
C VAL A 78 14.99 7.42 0.03
N ASP A 79 15.06 6.27 -0.63
CA ASP A 79 14.35 5.99 -1.89
C ASP A 79 13.08 5.14 -1.66
N PRO A 80 11.88 5.66 -1.97
CA PRO A 80 10.62 4.91 -1.89
C PRO A 80 10.61 3.60 -2.71
N GLN A 81 11.36 3.54 -3.82
CA GLN A 81 11.42 2.32 -4.65
C GLN A 81 12.07 1.16 -3.89
N ASN A 82 13.12 1.45 -3.12
CA ASN A 82 13.80 0.45 -2.28
C ASN A 82 12.89 -0.04 -1.15
N VAL A 83 12.15 0.87 -0.52
CA VAL A 83 11.16 0.51 0.52
C VAL A 83 10.14 -0.48 -0.05
N GLY A 84 9.56 -0.19 -1.22
CA GLY A 84 8.58 -1.09 -1.85
C GLY A 84 9.14 -2.49 -2.14
N THR A 85 10.37 -2.57 -2.66
CA THR A 85 11.04 -3.84 -2.96
C THR A 85 11.31 -4.65 -1.69
N LEU A 86 11.75 -3.99 -0.63
CA LEU A 86 12.01 -4.61 0.66
C LEU A 86 10.72 -5.08 1.34
N MET A 87 9.65 -4.30 1.29
CA MET A 87 8.32 -4.69 1.79
C MET A 87 7.81 -5.94 1.08
N ARG A 88 7.93 -6.00 -0.25
CA ARG A 88 7.51 -7.18 -1.03
C ARG A 88 8.35 -8.42 -0.69
N THR A 89 9.65 -8.22 -0.47
CA THR A 89 10.55 -9.31 -0.07
C THR A 89 10.20 -9.80 1.34
N ALA A 90 9.98 -8.88 2.28
CA ALA A 90 9.62 -9.16 3.66
C ALA A 90 8.34 -9.99 3.77
N GLU A 91 7.32 -9.65 2.96
CA GLU A 91 6.05 -10.39 2.88
C GLU A 91 6.27 -11.86 2.48
N VAL A 92 7.11 -12.13 1.48
CA VAL A 92 7.31 -13.50 0.97
C VAL A 92 8.33 -14.31 1.77
N THR A 93 9.23 -13.67 2.53
CA THR A 93 10.24 -14.35 3.35
C THR A 93 9.79 -14.61 4.78
N GLY A 94 8.59 -14.16 5.16
CA GLY A 94 8.04 -14.38 6.50
C GLY A 94 8.60 -13.45 7.58
N VAL A 95 9.01 -12.23 7.19
CA VAL A 95 9.34 -11.18 8.16
C VAL A 95 8.10 -10.86 8.98
N SER A 96 8.25 -10.87 10.30
CA SER A 96 7.16 -10.66 11.26
C SER A 96 6.81 -9.18 11.40
N ALA A 97 7.80 -8.28 11.35
CA ALA A 97 7.56 -6.85 11.34
C ALA A 97 8.67 -6.08 10.61
N VAL A 98 8.28 -4.95 10.01
CA VAL A 98 9.18 -3.97 9.42
C VAL A 98 9.21 -2.75 10.31
N VAL A 99 10.40 -2.38 10.79
CA VAL A 99 10.61 -1.25 11.71
C VAL A 99 11.25 -0.10 10.93
N ILE A 100 10.58 1.05 10.93
CA ILE A 100 11.07 2.27 10.30
C ILE A 100 11.36 3.28 11.42
N PRO A 101 12.62 3.70 11.63
CA PRO A 101 12.95 4.73 12.61
C PRO A 101 12.25 6.04 12.23
N THR A 102 11.57 6.67 13.19
CA THR A 102 10.82 7.91 12.97
C THR A 102 11.69 9.16 12.84
N ASP A 103 12.98 9.09 13.16
CA ASP A 103 14.00 10.09 12.87
C ASP A 103 15.39 9.48 13.18
N ARG A 104 16.48 10.05 12.63
CA ARG A 104 17.82 9.87 13.21
C ARG A 104 17.87 10.60 14.55
N ALA A 105 17.25 10.06 15.59
CA ALA A 105 17.47 10.50 16.97
C ALA A 105 18.85 10.04 17.42
N ALA A 106 19.90 10.59 16.80
CA ALA A 106 21.24 10.56 17.33
C ALA A 106 21.36 11.72 18.33
N ALA A 107 21.66 11.34 19.57
CA ALA A 107 22.21 12.08 20.72
C ALA A 107 22.44 13.60 20.59
#